data_AF-A0A841GZE1-F1
#
_entry.id   AF-A0A841GZE1-F1
#
_cell.length_a   1.000
_cell.length_b   1.000
_cell.length_c   1.000
_cell.angle_alpha   90.00
_cell.angle_beta   90.00
_cell.angle_gamma   90.00
#
_symmetry.space_group_name_H-M   'P 1'
#
loop_
_entity.id
_entity.type
_entity.pdbx_description
1 polymer ?
#
loop_
_entity_poly.entity_id
_entity_poly.type
_entity_poly.pdbx_seq_one_letter_code
_entity_poly.pdbx_strand_id
1 'polypeptide(L)'
;MTSRLARLSAAGLFAAACGGASDAALTTTVRDSAGIRIVENRGAPPPLGWSVNAQPALDIGAQGPGTELYQVMAAVRTPRGQIIVANAGTSQVRIYSPDGRLVRSTGRRGSGPGEFESLFWVGALPGDSIAAWDAGLGRLTVLSPAGDVVRVVTPREPLGMFAQAAGVLPDGRLIVAGGSAPSASASPEPRVRRHTVTYTLLGRTGEASPLGRFPGTEMLTMTPAGGGFLMRPLPFGRQTVVAVQNGMAVVGTADRDEVTAYEPGRGARGIVRLGAQPVPVTKDDIAAYRRSLVTLGMEGDATFQRQQELLLDKAPYPRTMPAYTALLSDPEGISGPSIHAGPATRSRQPGR
;
A
#
# COMPACT_ATOMS: atom_id res chain seq x y z
N MET A 1 61.20 -22.33 -36.72
CA MET A 1 62.32 -22.87 -35.92
C MET A 1 62.65 -21.86 -34.85
N THR A 2 62.73 -22.34 -33.60
CA THR A 2 63.45 -21.80 -32.42
C THR A 2 63.20 -20.35 -31.98
N SER A 3 63.09 -19.99 -30.71
CA SER A 3 62.86 -20.64 -29.42
C SER A 3 62.88 -19.49 -28.40
N ARG A 4 62.07 -19.60 -27.35
CA ARG A 4 62.01 -18.71 -26.18
C ARG A 4 63.38 -18.38 -25.59
N LEU A 5 63.53 -17.18 -24.98
CA LEU A 5 63.88 -17.06 -23.56
C LEU A 5 63.74 -15.62 -23.02
N ALA A 6 63.25 -15.57 -21.79
CA ALA A 6 62.79 -14.42 -21.03
C ALA A 6 63.92 -13.63 -20.38
N ARG A 7 63.63 -12.36 -20.03
CA ARG A 7 64.19 -11.73 -18.83
C ARG A 7 63.11 -10.95 -18.08
N LEU A 8 62.99 -11.31 -16.80
CA LEU A 8 62.24 -10.61 -15.76
C LEU A 8 62.83 -9.21 -15.55
N SER A 9 61.95 -8.24 -15.34
CA SER A 9 62.21 -7.08 -14.47
C SER A 9 60.94 -6.81 -13.67
N ALA A 10 60.99 -7.07 -12.36
CA ALA A 10 60.00 -6.64 -11.40
C ALA A 10 60.55 -5.38 -10.69
N ALA A 11 59.79 -4.30 -10.72
CA ALA A 11 59.85 -3.22 -9.73
C ALA A 11 58.52 -2.46 -9.82
N GLY A 12 57.77 -2.47 -8.72
CA GLY A 12 56.39 -1.99 -8.68
C GLY A 12 56.25 -0.48 -8.50
N LEU A 13 54.99 -0.03 -8.56
CA LEU A 13 54.52 1.10 -7.76
C LEU A 13 53.02 0.92 -7.47
N PHE A 14 52.69 1.06 -6.19
CA PHE A 14 51.35 1.06 -5.61
C PHE A 14 50.61 2.38 -5.88
N ALA A 15 49.28 2.31 -5.73
CA ALA A 15 48.28 3.40 -5.60
C ALA A 15 47.85 4.08 -6.92
N ALA A 16 46.57 4.35 -7.19
CA ALA A 16 45.48 4.59 -6.26
C ALA A 16 44.17 3.96 -6.75
N ALA A 17 43.45 3.34 -5.82
CA ALA A 17 42.03 3.10 -5.92
C ALA A 17 41.30 4.46 -5.94
N CYS A 18 40.76 4.84 -7.09
CA CYS A 18 39.67 5.81 -7.14
C CYS A 18 38.37 5.01 -7.25
N GLY A 19 37.79 4.75 -6.08
CA GLY A 19 36.40 4.31 -5.97
C GLY A 19 35.48 5.40 -6.50
N GLY A 20 35.10 5.31 -7.76
CA GLY A 20 33.84 5.82 -8.23
C GLY A 20 32.80 4.75 -7.96
N ALA A 21 31.79 5.05 -7.15
CA ALA A 21 30.59 4.23 -7.11
C ALA A 21 30.03 4.19 -8.53
N SER A 22 30.30 3.10 -9.25
CA SER A 22 29.71 2.86 -10.55
C SER A 22 28.19 2.87 -10.38
N ASP A 23 27.49 3.69 -11.16
CA ASP A 23 26.09 3.48 -11.51
C ASP A 23 25.98 2.10 -12.19
N ALA A 24 26.03 1.05 -11.39
CA ALA A 24 25.93 -0.31 -11.88
C ALA A 24 24.51 -0.47 -12.42
N ALA A 25 24.41 -0.60 -13.74
CA ALA A 25 23.16 -0.88 -14.43
C ALA A 25 22.44 -2.04 -13.73
N LEU A 26 21.11 -1.95 -13.66
CA LEU A 26 20.29 -3.00 -13.07
C LEU A 26 20.63 -4.34 -13.71
N THR A 27 21.13 -5.26 -12.91
CA THR A 27 21.37 -6.65 -13.32
C THR A 27 20.29 -7.52 -12.70
N THR A 28 19.63 -8.31 -13.55
CA THR A 28 18.58 -9.24 -13.12
C THR A 28 19.03 -10.66 -13.37
N THR A 29 18.98 -11.49 -12.33
CA THR A 29 19.17 -12.93 -12.46
C THR A 29 17.86 -13.63 -12.14
N VAL A 30 17.57 -14.71 -12.86
CA VAL A 30 16.35 -15.50 -12.67
C VAL A 30 16.76 -16.94 -12.43
N ARG A 31 16.21 -17.54 -11.38
CA ARG A 31 16.35 -18.98 -11.10
C ARG A 31 15.01 -19.57 -10.71
N ASP A 32 14.88 -20.87 -10.88
CA ASP A 32 13.79 -21.64 -10.28
C ASP A 32 14.29 -22.35 -9.02
N SER A 33 13.43 -22.42 -8.01
CA SER A 33 13.65 -23.26 -6.83
C SER A 33 12.33 -23.93 -6.46
N ALA A 34 12.21 -25.22 -6.75
CA ALA A 34 11.02 -26.02 -6.48
C ALA A 34 9.74 -25.44 -7.11
N GLY A 35 9.81 -24.94 -8.35
CA GLY A 35 8.67 -24.35 -9.06
C GLY A 35 8.32 -22.93 -8.62
N ILE A 36 9.18 -22.29 -7.81
CA ILE A 36 9.11 -20.87 -7.47
C ILE A 36 10.15 -20.12 -8.31
N ARG A 37 9.67 -19.21 -9.16
CA ARG A 37 10.53 -18.32 -9.93
C ARG A 37 11.10 -17.22 -9.04
N ILE A 38 12.40 -17.23 -8.80
CA ILE A 38 13.11 -16.22 -8.00
C ILE A 38 13.83 -15.26 -8.95
N VAL A 39 13.45 -13.98 -8.89
CA VAL A 39 14.09 -12.88 -9.61
C VAL A 39 14.92 -12.08 -8.62
N GLU A 40 16.21 -11.91 -8.90
CA GLU A 40 17.10 -11.09 -8.08
C GLU A 40 17.62 -9.91 -8.90
N ASN A 41 17.31 -8.71 -8.43
CA ASN A 41 17.81 -7.47 -8.98
C ASN A 41 19.00 -6.97 -8.14
N ARG A 42 20.02 -6.45 -8.82
CA ARG A 42 21.18 -5.76 -8.20
C ARG A 42 21.51 -4.49 -8.97
N GLY A 43 21.95 -3.47 -8.25
CA GLY A 43 22.19 -2.15 -8.82
C GLY A 43 20.94 -1.27 -8.70
N ALA A 44 21.04 -0.05 -9.21
CA ALA A 44 19.91 0.88 -9.21
C ALA A 44 19.04 0.60 -10.44
N PRO A 45 17.70 0.50 -10.31
CA PRO A 45 16.84 0.54 -11.48
C PRO A 45 17.04 1.88 -12.18
N PRO A 46 16.98 1.92 -13.52
CA PRO A 46 16.97 3.20 -14.23
C PRO A 46 15.82 4.06 -13.69
N PRO A 47 15.98 5.40 -13.66
CA PRO A 47 14.87 6.27 -13.30
C PRO A 47 13.66 5.92 -14.15
N LEU A 48 12.50 5.85 -13.50
CA LEU A 48 11.24 5.60 -14.18
C LEU A 48 11.11 6.65 -15.27
N GLY A 49 11.05 6.23 -16.54
CA GLY A 49 11.00 7.13 -17.71
C GLY A 49 9.70 7.94 -17.82
N TRP A 50 8.93 7.99 -16.75
CA TRP A 50 7.67 8.71 -16.63
C TRP A 50 7.74 9.65 -15.43
N SER A 51 7.13 10.82 -15.59
CA SER A 51 6.96 11.82 -14.54
C SER A 51 5.48 12.11 -14.34
N VAL A 52 5.07 12.43 -13.12
CA VAL A 52 3.74 12.95 -12.86
C VAL A 52 3.67 14.40 -13.35
N ASN A 53 2.67 14.72 -14.17
CA ASN A 53 2.45 16.09 -14.61
C ASN A 53 2.02 16.97 -13.41
N ALA A 54 2.57 18.17 -13.30
CA ALA A 54 2.22 19.13 -12.26
C ALA A 54 0.75 19.59 -12.37
N GLN A 55 0.20 19.59 -13.58
CA GLN A 55 -1.21 19.86 -13.80
C GLN A 55 -2.00 18.55 -13.88
N PRO A 56 -3.09 18.40 -13.09
CA PRO A 56 -3.94 17.23 -13.20
C PRO A 56 -4.60 17.21 -14.58
N ALA A 57 -4.65 16.03 -15.19
CA ALA A 57 -5.40 15.85 -16.45
C ALA A 57 -6.91 16.04 -16.26
N LEU A 58 -7.40 15.88 -15.02
CA LEU A 58 -8.79 16.06 -14.64
C LEU A 58 -8.89 16.44 -13.16
N ASP A 59 -9.74 17.42 -12.86
CA ASP A 59 -10.08 17.86 -11.51
C ASP A 59 -11.58 17.69 -11.27
N ILE A 60 -11.96 17.05 -10.16
CA ILE A 60 -13.34 16.68 -9.82
C ILE A 60 -13.63 17.13 -8.39
N GLY A 61 -14.77 17.80 -8.20
CA GLY A 61 -15.28 18.20 -6.87
C GLY A 61 -15.55 19.69 -6.69
N ALA A 62 -15.32 20.51 -7.74
CA ALA A 62 -15.46 21.97 -7.69
C ALA A 62 -16.61 22.53 -8.56
N GLN A 63 -17.54 21.70 -9.03
CA GLN A 63 -18.54 22.09 -10.05
C GLN A 63 -19.88 22.62 -9.49
N GLY A 64 -19.92 23.01 -8.21
CA GLY A 64 -21.08 23.64 -7.56
C GLY A 64 -21.80 22.77 -6.52
N PRO A 65 -22.92 23.27 -5.95
CA PRO A 65 -23.63 22.62 -4.84
C PRO A 65 -24.05 21.19 -5.13
N GLY A 66 -23.74 20.25 -4.23
CA GLY A 66 -24.06 18.83 -4.35
C GLY A 66 -23.00 18.00 -5.10
N THR A 67 -21.93 18.63 -5.61
CA THR A 67 -20.80 17.94 -6.25
C THR A 67 -19.58 17.81 -5.35
N GLU A 68 -19.63 18.38 -4.14
CA GLU A 68 -18.52 18.44 -3.19
C GLU A 68 -18.13 17.05 -2.73
N LEU A 69 -16.84 16.77 -2.76
CA LEU A 69 -16.28 15.56 -2.21
C LEU A 69 -15.85 15.81 -0.76
N TYR A 70 -16.17 14.88 0.13
CA TYR A 70 -15.89 14.98 1.55
C TYR A 70 -15.46 13.60 2.08
N GLN A 71 -14.30 13.56 2.75
CA GLN A 71 -13.68 12.31 3.23
C GLN A 71 -13.62 11.23 2.14
N VAL A 72 -12.97 11.55 1.02
CA VAL A 72 -12.76 10.57 -0.06
C VAL A 72 -11.80 9.50 0.42
N MET A 73 -12.24 8.24 0.38
CA MET A 73 -11.46 7.11 0.89
C MET A 73 -10.77 6.31 -0.23
N ALA A 74 -11.37 6.26 -1.41
CA ALA A 74 -10.82 5.53 -2.56
C ALA A 74 -11.38 6.08 -3.87
N ALA A 75 -10.59 5.95 -4.94
CA ALA A 75 -11.01 6.21 -6.30
C ALA A 75 -10.42 5.16 -7.25
N VAL A 76 -11.20 4.73 -8.24
CA VAL A 76 -10.74 3.80 -9.29
C VAL A 76 -11.25 4.25 -10.66
N ARG A 77 -10.40 4.13 -11.67
CA ARG A 77 -10.81 4.30 -13.07
C ARG A 77 -11.17 2.94 -13.66
N THR A 78 -12.37 2.80 -14.21
CA THR A 78 -12.81 1.57 -14.87
C THR A 78 -12.16 1.44 -16.26
N PRO A 79 -12.14 0.24 -16.86
CA PRO A 79 -11.67 0.06 -18.24
C PRO A 79 -12.43 0.91 -19.29
N ARG A 80 -13.68 1.31 -18.99
CA ARG A 80 -14.46 2.23 -19.84
C ARG A 80 -14.14 3.71 -19.59
N GLY A 81 -13.17 4.00 -18.72
CA GLY A 81 -12.73 5.33 -18.37
C GLY A 81 -13.58 6.04 -17.31
N GLN A 82 -14.67 5.44 -16.82
CA GLN A 82 -15.46 6.01 -15.72
C GLN A 82 -14.61 6.10 -14.46
N ILE A 83 -14.88 7.10 -13.63
CA ILE A 83 -14.18 7.31 -12.36
C ILE A 83 -15.17 7.04 -11.23
N ILE A 84 -14.85 6.06 -10.39
CA ILE A 84 -15.68 5.65 -9.27
C ILE A 84 -15.01 6.12 -7.99
N VAL A 85 -15.75 6.82 -7.14
CA VAL A 85 -15.24 7.44 -5.91
C VAL A 85 -16.04 6.95 -4.71
N ALA A 86 -15.34 6.47 -3.69
CA ALA A 86 -15.87 6.25 -2.35
C ALA A 86 -15.89 7.58 -1.58
N ASN A 87 -17.02 8.27 -1.61
CA ASN A 87 -17.23 9.53 -0.88
C ASN A 87 -17.80 9.21 0.52
N ALA A 88 -16.93 8.83 1.46
CA ALA A 88 -17.35 8.30 2.75
C ALA A 88 -18.08 9.34 3.60
N GLY A 89 -17.75 10.63 3.44
CA GLY A 89 -18.38 11.71 4.17
C GLY A 89 -19.89 11.85 3.92
N THR A 90 -20.38 11.34 2.79
CA THR A 90 -21.83 11.24 2.50
C THR A 90 -22.31 9.79 2.38
N SER A 91 -21.47 8.80 2.71
CA SER A 91 -21.74 7.37 2.54
C SER A 91 -22.22 7.01 1.12
N GLN A 92 -21.56 7.58 0.10
CA GLN A 92 -21.96 7.42 -1.30
C GLN A 92 -20.83 6.90 -2.17
N VAL A 93 -21.18 5.96 -3.06
CA VAL A 93 -20.38 5.66 -4.24
C VAL A 93 -20.79 6.67 -5.31
N ARG A 94 -19.83 7.49 -5.77
CA ARG A 94 -20.05 8.45 -6.86
C ARG A 94 -19.42 7.95 -8.15
N ILE A 95 -20.19 8.05 -9.23
CA ILE A 95 -19.83 7.57 -10.56
C ILE A 95 -19.72 8.79 -11.45
N TYR A 96 -18.53 9.02 -11.99
CA TYR A 96 -18.23 10.10 -12.91
C TYR A 96 -17.92 9.53 -14.30
N SER A 97 -18.28 10.28 -15.34
CA SER A 97 -17.87 9.98 -16.70
C SER A 97 -16.36 10.25 -16.89
N PRO A 98 -15.76 9.81 -18.01
CA PRO A 98 -14.32 9.96 -18.25
C PRO A 98 -13.82 11.42 -18.26
N ASP A 99 -14.71 12.38 -18.51
CA ASP A 99 -14.49 13.83 -18.49
C ASP A 99 -14.80 14.48 -17.12
N GLY A 100 -15.12 13.68 -16.10
CA GLY A 100 -15.31 14.15 -14.72
C GLY A 100 -16.71 14.68 -14.38
N ARG A 101 -17.69 14.56 -15.28
CA ARG A 101 -19.08 14.91 -14.97
C ARG A 101 -19.72 13.84 -14.08
N LEU A 102 -20.41 14.26 -13.02
CA LEU A 102 -21.15 13.34 -12.15
C LEU A 102 -22.29 12.70 -12.94
N VAL A 103 -22.28 11.36 -13.03
CA VAL A 103 -23.32 10.56 -13.68
C VAL A 103 -24.34 10.07 -12.66
N ARG A 104 -23.87 9.57 -11.50
CA ARG A 104 -24.74 9.07 -10.44
C ARG A 104 -24.07 9.10 -9.07
N SER A 105 -24.88 9.24 -8.04
CA SER A 105 -24.53 8.93 -6.65
C SER A 105 -25.43 7.80 -6.13
N THR A 106 -24.83 6.77 -5.57
CA THR A 106 -25.54 5.62 -4.98
C THR A 106 -25.17 5.48 -3.52
N GLY A 107 -26.19 5.31 -2.68
CA GLY A 107 -26.07 5.02 -1.27
C GLY A 107 -26.34 6.20 -0.35
N ARG A 108 -26.40 5.88 0.94
CA ARG A 108 -26.55 6.78 2.08
C ARG A 108 -26.09 6.06 3.34
N ARG A 109 -26.01 6.78 4.45
CA ARG A 109 -25.72 6.18 5.74
C ARG A 109 -26.83 5.22 6.17
N GLY A 110 -26.46 4.02 6.58
CA GLY A 110 -27.38 2.99 7.08
C GLY A 110 -26.87 1.58 6.80
N SER A 111 -27.72 0.58 7.10
CA SER A 111 -27.35 -0.84 7.05
C SER A 111 -28.20 -1.65 6.05
N GLY A 112 -29.18 -1.03 5.39
CA GLY A 112 -30.01 -1.65 4.36
C GLY A 112 -29.28 -1.92 3.03
N PRO A 113 -29.89 -2.62 2.06
CA PRO A 113 -29.26 -2.87 0.76
C PRO A 113 -28.87 -1.57 0.04
N GLY A 114 -27.59 -1.42 -0.31
CA GLY A 114 -27.05 -0.21 -0.93
C GLY A 114 -26.74 0.94 0.04
N GLU A 115 -26.95 0.75 1.34
CA GLU A 115 -26.54 1.70 2.39
C GLU A 115 -25.16 1.33 2.96
N PHE A 116 -24.46 2.32 3.51
CA PHE A 116 -23.09 2.17 4.02
C PHE A 116 -22.88 2.84 5.38
N GLU A 117 -22.23 2.14 6.30
CA GLU A 117 -21.75 2.69 7.58
C GLU A 117 -20.29 3.14 7.50
N SER A 118 -19.45 2.43 6.72
CA SER A 118 -18.02 2.76 6.58
C SER A 118 -17.52 2.38 5.18
N LEU A 119 -17.89 3.19 4.19
CA LEU A 119 -17.48 3.04 2.80
C LEU A 119 -16.00 3.44 2.61
N PHE A 120 -15.10 2.48 2.82
CA PHE A 120 -13.65 2.75 2.78
C PHE A 120 -13.00 2.40 1.46
N TRP A 121 -13.61 1.53 0.66
CA TRP A 121 -12.96 1.03 -0.55
C TRP A 121 -13.96 0.79 -1.67
N VAL A 122 -13.54 1.13 -2.89
CA VAL A 122 -14.22 0.76 -4.13
C VAL A 122 -13.22 0.17 -5.12
N GLY A 123 -13.70 -0.71 -6.00
CA GLY A 123 -12.90 -1.29 -7.07
C GLY A 123 -13.75 -1.74 -8.24
N ALA A 124 -13.12 -1.96 -9.38
CA ALA A 124 -13.78 -2.56 -10.54
C ALA A 124 -13.72 -4.10 -10.44
N LEU A 125 -14.86 -4.75 -10.64
CA LEU A 125 -14.92 -6.19 -10.84
C LEU A 125 -14.73 -6.53 -12.33
N PRO A 126 -14.32 -7.77 -12.64
CA PRO A 126 -14.39 -8.27 -14.00
C PRO A 126 -15.79 -8.09 -14.58
N GLY A 127 -15.85 -7.69 -15.85
CA GLY A 127 -17.11 -7.56 -16.57
C GLY A 127 -17.80 -6.21 -16.51
N ASP A 128 -17.31 -5.22 -15.73
CA ASP A 128 -17.76 -3.80 -15.59
C ASP A 128 -18.47 -3.42 -14.27
N SER A 129 -18.81 -4.40 -13.42
CA SER A 129 -19.46 -4.13 -12.15
C SER A 129 -18.54 -3.41 -11.16
N ILE A 130 -19.14 -2.68 -10.22
CA ILE A 130 -18.43 -1.94 -9.19
C ILE A 130 -18.53 -2.69 -7.88
N ALA A 131 -17.41 -2.89 -7.20
CA ALA A 131 -17.35 -3.39 -5.83
C ALA A 131 -17.23 -2.22 -4.85
N ALA A 132 -18.03 -2.23 -3.78
CA ALA A 132 -17.95 -1.29 -2.67
C ALA A 132 -17.87 -2.08 -1.36
N TRP A 133 -16.77 -1.92 -0.64
CA TRP A 133 -16.55 -2.62 0.63
C TRP A 133 -16.92 -1.70 1.80
N ASP A 134 -17.81 -2.21 2.65
CA ASP A 134 -18.16 -1.58 3.91
C ASP A 134 -17.40 -2.26 5.05
N ALA A 135 -16.45 -1.55 5.66
CA ALA A 135 -15.63 -2.10 6.73
C ALA A 135 -16.37 -2.20 8.08
N GLY A 136 -17.43 -1.41 8.27
CA GLY A 136 -18.23 -1.39 9.50
C GLY A 136 -19.25 -2.53 9.50
N LEU A 137 -19.90 -2.74 8.37
CA LEU A 137 -20.85 -3.84 8.15
C LEU A 137 -20.17 -5.16 7.74
N GLY A 138 -18.88 -5.13 7.41
CA GLY A 138 -18.11 -6.31 7.00
C GLY A 138 -18.65 -6.99 5.74
N ARG A 139 -19.13 -6.21 4.76
CA ARG A 139 -19.80 -6.73 3.56
C ARG A 139 -19.37 -6.03 2.28
N LEU A 140 -19.51 -6.76 1.18
CA LEU A 140 -19.32 -6.26 -0.18
C LEU A 140 -20.67 -5.96 -0.83
N THR A 141 -20.91 -4.72 -1.23
CA THR A 141 -22.01 -4.35 -2.12
C THR A 141 -21.50 -4.31 -3.56
N VAL A 142 -22.18 -5.00 -4.48
CA VAL A 142 -21.86 -4.99 -5.91
C VAL A 142 -22.89 -4.16 -6.64
N LEU A 143 -22.42 -3.17 -7.39
CA LEU A 143 -23.24 -2.30 -8.21
C LEU A 143 -23.05 -2.59 -9.71
N SER A 144 -24.07 -2.29 -10.50
CA SER A 144 -23.96 -2.20 -11.96
C SER A 144 -23.07 -1.01 -12.34
N PRO A 145 -22.59 -0.91 -13.60
CA PRO A 145 -21.89 0.28 -14.09
C PRO A 145 -22.72 1.56 -14.02
N ALA A 146 -24.05 1.40 -14.07
CA ALA A 146 -24.99 2.49 -13.89
C ALA A 146 -25.19 2.85 -12.42
N GLY A 147 -24.68 2.06 -11.46
CA GLY A 147 -24.76 2.29 -10.02
C GLY A 147 -25.94 1.63 -9.31
N ASP A 148 -26.66 0.72 -9.95
CA ASP A 148 -27.76 -0.01 -9.31
C ASP A 148 -27.21 -1.13 -8.43
N VAL A 149 -27.83 -1.36 -7.27
CA VAL A 149 -27.44 -2.49 -6.42
C VAL A 149 -27.81 -3.80 -7.11
N VAL A 150 -26.80 -4.61 -7.42
CA VAL A 150 -26.97 -5.91 -8.06
C VAL A 150 -27.03 -7.02 -7.01
N ARG A 151 -26.13 -6.97 -6.02
CA ARG A 151 -26.10 -7.94 -4.92
C ARG A 151 -25.32 -7.41 -3.72
N VAL A 152 -25.60 -7.99 -2.56
CA VAL A 152 -24.82 -7.82 -1.33
C VAL A 152 -24.22 -9.17 -0.96
N VAL A 153 -22.94 -9.18 -0.64
CA VAL A 153 -22.18 -10.38 -0.26
C VAL A 153 -21.65 -10.19 1.15
N THR A 154 -22.20 -10.95 2.08
CA THR A 154 -21.69 -11.04 3.46
C THR A 154 -20.83 -12.29 3.57
N PRO A 155 -19.60 -12.20 4.10
CA PRO A 155 -18.79 -13.36 4.43
C PRO A 155 -19.56 -14.33 5.33
N ARG A 156 -19.51 -15.63 5.04
CA ARG A 156 -20.15 -16.67 5.86
C ARG A 156 -19.48 -16.82 7.22
N GLU A 157 -18.19 -16.54 7.27
CA GLU A 157 -17.37 -16.51 8.47
C GLU A 157 -16.83 -15.09 8.69
N PRO A 158 -16.74 -14.62 9.95
CA PRO A 158 -16.16 -13.32 10.26
C PRO A 158 -14.73 -13.20 9.73
N LEU A 159 -14.45 -12.13 8.97
CA LEU A 159 -13.11 -11.90 8.40
C LEU A 159 -12.12 -11.29 9.40
N GLY A 160 -12.53 -11.08 10.66
CA GLY A 160 -11.73 -10.40 11.67
C GLY A 160 -12.07 -8.91 11.79
N MET A 161 -11.47 -8.26 12.79
CA MET A 161 -11.63 -6.82 12.99
C MET A 161 -10.89 -6.03 11.94
N PHE A 162 -11.40 -4.84 11.64
CA PHE A 162 -10.82 -3.91 10.68
C PHE A 162 -10.59 -4.56 9.31
N ALA A 163 -11.56 -5.38 8.87
CA ALA A 163 -11.50 -6.04 7.58
C ALA A 163 -11.45 -4.98 6.47
N GLN A 164 -10.35 -4.93 5.74
CA GLN A 164 -10.10 -3.98 4.67
C GLN A 164 -9.88 -4.69 3.34
N ALA A 165 -10.59 -4.26 2.31
CA ALA A 165 -10.37 -4.71 0.95
C ALA A 165 -9.01 -4.21 0.44
N ALA A 166 -8.27 -5.09 -0.25
CA ALA A 166 -6.94 -4.81 -0.80
C ALA A 166 -6.89 -4.88 -2.33
N GLY A 167 -7.81 -5.60 -2.97
CA GLY A 167 -7.83 -5.72 -4.42
C GLY A 167 -8.76 -6.82 -4.93
N VAL A 168 -8.99 -6.86 -6.24
CA VAL A 168 -9.87 -7.82 -6.90
C VAL A 168 -9.06 -8.68 -7.85
N LEU A 169 -9.20 -10.00 -7.73
CA LEU A 169 -8.61 -10.97 -8.65
C LEU A 169 -9.41 -11.05 -9.96
N PRO A 170 -8.80 -11.50 -11.08
CA PRO A 170 -9.50 -11.63 -12.36
C PRO A 170 -10.71 -12.58 -12.36
N ASP A 171 -10.77 -13.50 -11.40
CA ASP A 171 -11.93 -14.38 -11.20
C ASP A 171 -13.07 -13.73 -10.39
N GLY A 172 -12.89 -12.47 -9.99
CA GLY A 172 -13.87 -11.66 -9.27
C GLY A 172 -13.84 -11.85 -7.75
N ARG A 173 -12.91 -12.64 -7.20
CA ARG A 173 -12.71 -12.72 -5.74
C ARG A 173 -12.04 -11.46 -5.21
N LEU A 174 -12.47 -11.02 -4.03
CA LEU A 174 -11.91 -9.87 -3.32
C LEU A 174 -10.86 -10.35 -2.32
N ILE A 175 -9.69 -9.71 -2.30
CA ILE A 175 -8.70 -9.89 -1.23
C ILE A 175 -9.09 -8.97 -0.08
N VAL A 176 -9.33 -9.54 1.10
CA VAL A 176 -9.67 -8.80 2.32
C VAL A 176 -8.66 -9.12 3.41
N ALA A 177 -8.03 -8.09 3.96
CA ALA A 177 -7.12 -8.18 5.09
C ALA A 177 -7.91 -7.99 6.38
N GLY A 178 -7.83 -8.95 7.31
CA GLY A 178 -8.51 -8.86 8.59
C GLY A 178 -7.61 -9.26 9.75
N GLY A 179 -7.67 -8.47 10.82
CA GLY A 179 -6.85 -8.64 12.00
C GLY A 179 -7.62 -9.22 13.19
N SER A 180 -6.89 -9.63 14.20
CA SER A 180 -7.44 -9.82 15.54
C SER A 180 -7.50 -8.49 16.28
N ALA A 181 -8.27 -8.43 17.37
CA ALA A 181 -8.22 -7.31 18.30
C ALA A 181 -6.75 -7.01 18.66
N PRO A 182 -6.32 -5.73 18.65
CA PRO A 182 -5.05 -5.40 19.26
C PRO A 182 -5.09 -5.83 20.73
N SER A 183 -4.21 -6.74 21.12
CA SER A 183 -4.02 -7.06 22.53
C SER A 183 -3.39 -5.83 23.19
N ALA A 184 -4.17 -5.14 24.01
CA ALA A 184 -3.67 -4.04 24.83
C ALA A 184 -2.91 -4.63 26.02
N SER A 185 -1.57 -4.69 25.95
CA SER A 185 -0.82 -4.75 27.21
C SER A 185 -0.63 -3.31 27.67
N ALA A 186 -1.10 -3.02 28.88
CA ALA A 186 -0.98 -1.70 29.46
C ALA A 186 0.50 -1.32 29.57
N SER A 187 0.88 -0.23 28.91
CA SER A 187 2.22 0.34 29.05
C SER A 187 2.13 1.87 28.96
N PRO A 188 2.63 2.61 29.97
CA PRO A 188 2.65 4.07 29.94
C PRO A 188 3.68 4.63 28.96
N GLU A 189 4.53 3.77 28.39
CA GLU A 189 5.51 4.15 27.37
C GLU A 189 5.07 3.63 26.00
N PRO A 190 5.42 4.33 24.90
CA PRO A 190 5.17 3.82 23.57
C PRO A 190 5.88 2.47 23.32
N ARG A 191 5.14 1.52 22.76
CA ARG A 191 5.61 0.19 22.37
C ARG A 191 5.20 -0.11 20.94
N VAL A 192 6.12 -0.67 20.17
CA VAL A 192 5.82 -1.16 18.81
C VAL A 192 5.25 -2.56 18.91
N ARG A 193 4.10 -2.76 18.28
CA ARG A 193 3.46 -4.06 18.10
C ARG A 193 3.28 -4.34 16.63
N ARG A 194 3.36 -5.61 16.26
CA ARG A 194 3.09 -6.05 14.90
C ARG A 194 2.27 -7.32 14.94
N HIS A 195 0.96 -7.18 14.78
CA HIS A 195 0.03 -8.30 14.83
C HIS A 195 0.04 -9.08 13.52
N THR A 196 -0.21 -10.39 13.57
CA THR A 196 -0.46 -11.18 12.35
C THR A 196 -1.83 -10.81 11.78
N VAL A 197 -1.87 -10.54 10.48
CA VAL A 197 -3.08 -10.27 9.69
C VAL A 197 -3.33 -11.46 8.77
N THR A 198 -4.59 -11.87 8.65
CA THR A 198 -5.01 -12.89 7.68
C THR A 198 -5.52 -12.17 6.44
N TYR A 199 -4.97 -12.53 5.28
CA TYR A 199 -5.50 -12.11 3.99
C TYR A 199 -6.38 -13.24 3.46
N THR A 200 -7.62 -12.91 3.13
CA THR A 200 -8.68 -13.85 2.77
C THR A 200 -9.20 -13.53 1.38
N LEU A 201 -9.44 -14.56 0.58
CA LEU A 201 -10.13 -14.48 -0.70
C LEU A 201 -11.63 -14.66 -0.45
N LEU A 202 -12.37 -13.56 -0.55
CA LEU A 202 -13.82 -13.52 -0.46
C LEU A 202 -14.43 -13.75 -1.84
N GLY A 203 -15.24 -14.81 -1.94
CA GLY A 203 -15.95 -15.18 -3.15
C GLY A 203 -17.32 -14.55 -3.30
N ARG A 204 -18.03 -14.93 -4.37
CA ARG A 204 -19.23 -14.22 -4.83
C ARG A 204 -20.48 -14.53 -4.00
N THR A 205 -20.45 -15.61 -3.23
CA THR A 205 -21.57 -16.07 -2.39
C THR A 205 -21.21 -16.06 -0.90
N GLY A 206 -20.17 -15.30 -0.52
CA GLY A 206 -19.71 -15.17 0.86
C GLY A 206 -18.76 -16.27 1.32
N GLU A 207 -18.43 -17.24 0.46
CA GLU A 207 -17.39 -18.21 0.71
C GLU A 207 -16.03 -17.51 0.88
N ALA A 208 -15.24 -17.95 1.86
CA ALA A 208 -13.98 -17.34 2.21
C ALA A 208 -12.89 -18.42 2.28
N SER A 209 -11.71 -18.12 1.75
CA SER A 209 -10.55 -19.01 1.84
C SER A 209 -9.28 -18.22 2.13
N PRO A 210 -8.34 -18.71 2.95
CA PRO A 210 -7.14 -17.97 3.27
C PRO A 210 -6.23 -17.86 2.03
N LEU A 211 -5.77 -16.64 1.74
CA LEU A 211 -4.59 -16.43 0.89
C LEU A 211 -3.32 -16.72 1.70
N GLY A 212 -3.28 -16.23 2.94
CA GLY A 212 -2.13 -16.41 3.83
C GLY A 212 -2.22 -15.55 5.10
N ARG A 213 -1.29 -15.78 6.02
CA ARG A 213 -1.12 -14.99 7.25
C ARG A 213 0.24 -14.30 7.19
N PHE A 214 0.24 -12.99 7.39
CA PHE A 214 1.43 -12.16 7.27
C PHE A 214 1.55 -11.21 8.47
N PRO A 215 2.76 -10.77 8.86
CA PRO A 215 2.90 -9.67 9.81
C PRO A 215 2.19 -8.42 9.29
N GLY A 216 1.34 -7.79 10.09
CA GLY A 216 0.61 -6.57 9.71
C GLY A 216 1.48 -5.32 9.71
N THR A 217 0.83 -4.18 9.89
CA THR A 217 1.50 -2.89 10.09
C THR A 217 2.12 -2.82 11.47
N GLU A 218 3.35 -2.31 11.57
CA GLU A 218 3.93 -1.93 12.85
C GLU A 218 3.15 -0.77 13.46
N MET A 219 2.49 -1.03 14.57
CA MET A 219 1.68 -0.09 15.31
C MET A 219 2.44 0.38 16.54
N LEU A 220 2.52 1.69 16.71
CA LEU A 220 2.94 2.31 17.95
C LEU A 220 1.72 2.38 18.89
N THR A 221 1.85 1.78 20.07
CA THR A 221 0.77 1.65 21.06
C THR A 221 1.20 2.19 22.42
N MET A 222 0.28 2.78 23.17
CA MET A 222 0.52 3.27 24.54
C MET A 222 -0.80 3.31 25.33
N THR A 223 -0.71 3.09 26.63
CA THR A 223 -1.80 3.22 27.60
C THR A 223 -1.36 4.25 28.65
N PRO A 224 -1.69 5.54 28.47
CA PRO A 224 -1.29 6.59 29.42
C PRO A 224 -1.79 6.30 30.83
N ALA A 225 -1.11 6.88 31.84
CA ALA A 225 -1.49 6.71 33.26
C ALA A 225 -2.92 7.20 33.59
N GLY A 226 -3.46 8.14 32.80
CA GLY A 226 -4.84 8.62 32.89
C GLY A 226 -5.89 7.71 32.22
N GLY A 227 -5.50 6.51 31.78
CA GLY A 227 -6.36 5.59 31.02
C GLY A 227 -6.36 5.86 29.52
N GLY A 228 -7.13 5.05 28.79
CA GLY A 228 -7.22 5.08 27.33
C GLY A 228 -6.17 4.23 26.62
N PHE A 229 -6.40 3.98 25.33
CA PHE A 229 -5.49 3.24 24.48
C PHE A 229 -5.19 4.06 23.23
N LEU A 230 -3.94 4.47 23.10
CA LEU A 230 -3.45 5.21 21.95
C LEU A 230 -2.76 4.25 21.01
N MET A 231 -3.12 4.31 19.73
CA MET A 231 -2.55 3.45 18.70
C MET A 231 -2.47 4.20 17.38
N ARG A 232 -1.37 4.00 16.65
CA ARG A 232 -1.18 4.50 15.29
C ARG A 232 -0.15 3.67 14.52
N PRO A 233 -0.12 3.71 13.18
CA PRO A 233 1.03 3.21 12.43
C PRO A 233 2.33 3.89 12.88
N LEU A 234 3.38 3.11 13.12
CA LEU A 234 4.71 3.60 13.44
C LEU A 234 5.27 4.35 12.22
N PRO A 235 5.75 5.60 12.37
CA PRO A 235 6.40 6.31 11.27
C PRO A 235 7.64 5.53 10.81
N PHE A 236 7.76 5.35 9.49
CA PHE A 236 8.82 4.55 8.87
C PHE A 236 8.83 3.07 9.30
N GLY A 237 7.74 2.60 9.91
CA GLY A 237 7.55 1.20 10.27
C GLY A 237 7.28 0.32 9.06
N ARG A 238 7.47 -0.99 9.26
CA ARG A 238 7.17 -2.03 8.28
C ARG A 238 5.67 -2.27 8.21
N GLN A 239 5.20 -2.58 7.00
CA GLN A 239 3.81 -2.91 6.75
C GLN A 239 3.73 -3.98 5.67
N THR A 240 2.71 -4.83 5.77
CA THR A 240 2.37 -5.70 4.64
C THR A 240 1.51 -4.94 3.65
N VAL A 241 1.95 -4.94 2.41
CA VAL A 241 1.26 -4.37 1.26
C VAL A 241 0.91 -5.49 0.29
N VAL A 242 -0.28 -5.37 -0.32
CA VAL A 242 -0.77 -6.34 -1.29
C VAL A 242 -1.28 -5.62 -2.51
N ALA A 243 -0.91 -6.11 -3.69
CA ALA A 243 -1.44 -5.70 -4.97
C ALA A 243 -1.90 -6.93 -5.76
N VAL A 244 -2.74 -6.72 -6.76
CA VAL A 244 -3.11 -7.77 -7.73
C VAL A 244 -2.41 -7.47 -9.04
N GLN A 245 -1.71 -8.48 -9.57
CA GLN A 245 -1.00 -8.34 -10.83
C GLN A 245 -0.96 -9.68 -11.57
N ASN A 246 -1.27 -9.68 -12.87
CA ASN A 246 -1.25 -10.88 -13.71
C ASN A 246 -2.04 -12.07 -13.10
N GLY A 247 -3.15 -11.77 -12.44
CA GLY A 247 -3.98 -12.75 -11.75
C GLY A 247 -3.42 -13.32 -10.44
N MET A 248 -2.28 -12.82 -9.98
CA MET A 248 -1.66 -13.19 -8.71
C MET A 248 -1.83 -12.10 -7.66
N ALA A 249 -1.86 -12.51 -6.39
CA ALA A 249 -1.70 -11.59 -5.27
C ALA A 249 -0.21 -11.39 -4.99
N VAL A 250 0.30 -10.19 -5.18
CA VAL A 250 1.69 -9.84 -4.86
C VAL A 250 1.72 -9.27 -3.45
N VAL A 251 2.41 -9.97 -2.55
CA VAL A 251 2.49 -9.63 -1.13
C VAL A 251 3.92 -9.24 -0.79
N GLY A 252 4.09 -8.08 -0.16
CA GLY A 252 5.37 -7.64 0.40
C GLY A 252 5.20 -7.30 1.87
N THR A 253 6.00 -7.91 2.77
CA THR A 253 5.91 -7.65 4.21
C THR A 253 6.85 -6.56 4.71
N ALA A 254 7.75 -6.05 3.86
CA ALA A 254 8.83 -5.13 4.21
C ALA A 254 9.77 -5.63 5.33
N ASP A 255 9.74 -6.93 5.68
CA ASP A 255 10.77 -7.55 6.51
C ASP A 255 12.09 -7.72 5.76
N ARG A 256 11.96 -7.85 4.44
CA ARG A 256 13.04 -8.02 3.48
C ARG A 256 12.70 -7.21 2.25
N ASP A 257 13.74 -6.89 1.49
CA ASP A 257 13.62 -6.25 0.19
C ASP A 257 13.18 -7.25 -0.89
N GLU A 258 12.04 -7.89 -0.66
CA GLU A 258 11.46 -8.87 -1.57
C GLU A 258 9.93 -8.83 -1.52
N VAL A 259 9.30 -9.23 -2.62
CA VAL A 259 7.85 -9.46 -2.73
C VAL A 259 7.60 -10.85 -3.25
N THR A 260 6.49 -11.47 -2.83
CA THR A 260 6.12 -12.82 -3.22
C THR A 260 4.78 -12.79 -3.96
N ALA A 261 4.75 -13.37 -5.16
CA ALA A 261 3.54 -13.56 -5.94
C ALA A 261 2.87 -14.88 -5.57
N TYR A 262 1.60 -14.81 -5.19
CA TYR A 262 0.76 -15.95 -4.82
C TYR A 262 -0.31 -16.18 -5.88
N GLU A 263 -0.36 -17.41 -6.38
CA GLU A 263 -1.45 -17.88 -7.21
C GLU A 263 -2.58 -18.40 -6.29
N PRO A 264 -3.80 -17.85 -6.40
CA PRO A 264 -4.94 -18.27 -5.60
C PRO A 264 -5.17 -19.80 -5.65
N GLY A 265 -5.17 -20.46 -4.50
CA GLY A 265 -5.37 -21.92 -4.38
C GLY A 265 -4.14 -22.78 -4.70
N ARG A 266 -3.05 -22.18 -5.17
CA ARG A 266 -1.80 -22.87 -5.55
C ARG A 266 -0.59 -22.42 -4.74
N GLY A 267 -0.69 -21.29 -4.02
CA GLY A 267 0.35 -20.79 -3.13
C GLY A 267 1.36 -19.90 -3.84
N ALA A 268 2.55 -19.77 -3.27
CA ALA A 268 3.61 -18.94 -3.85
C ALA A 268 4.03 -19.49 -5.24
N ARG A 269 4.32 -18.59 -6.18
CA ARG A 269 4.80 -18.89 -7.53
C ARG A 269 6.04 -18.13 -7.93
N GLY A 270 6.28 -16.98 -7.31
CA GLY A 270 7.49 -16.23 -7.57
C GLY A 270 7.88 -15.32 -6.43
N ILE A 271 9.16 -15.00 -6.38
CA ILE A 271 9.75 -14.04 -5.45
C ILE A 271 10.55 -13.05 -6.28
N VAL A 272 10.37 -11.75 -6.04
CA VAL A 272 11.18 -10.69 -6.66
C VAL A 272 11.93 -9.97 -5.55
N ARG A 273 13.26 -10.03 -5.59
CA ARG A 273 14.16 -9.25 -4.73
C ARG A 273 14.55 -7.98 -5.45
N LEU A 274 14.33 -6.83 -4.83
CA LEU A 274 14.33 -5.54 -5.52
C LEU A 274 15.75 -4.95 -5.65
N GLY A 275 16.67 -5.32 -4.76
CA GLY A 275 18.04 -4.83 -4.73
C GLY A 275 18.18 -3.45 -4.07
N ALA A 276 17.16 -2.98 -3.36
CA ALA A 276 17.16 -1.68 -2.68
C ALA A 276 18.14 -1.69 -1.50
N GLN A 277 18.93 -0.63 -1.41
CA GLN A 277 19.84 -0.42 -0.29
C GLN A 277 19.07 0.16 0.90
N PRO A 278 19.35 -0.31 2.14
CA PRO A 278 18.73 0.27 3.33
C PRO A 278 19.02 1.77 3.45
N VAL A 279 17.96 2.57 3.50
CA VAL A 279 18.06 4.03 3.68
C VAL A 279 17.93 4.35 5.17
N PRO A 280 18.90 5.03 5.81
CA PRO A 280 18.77 5.42 7.22
C PRO A 280 17.60 6.38 7.46
N VAL A 281 16.90 6.24 8.59
CA VAL A 281 15.95 7.25 9.07
C VAL A 281 16.74 8.38 9.73
N THR A 282 16.56 9.61 9.27
CA THR A 282 17.24 10.77 9.86
C THR A 282 16.32 11.59 10.77
N LYS A 283 16.91 12.49 11.57
CA LYS A 283 16.16 13.48 12.35
C LYS A 283 15.31 14.40 11.46
N ASP A 284 15.80 14.73 10.28
CA ASP A 284 15.09 15.57 9.32
C ASP A 284 13.85 14.86 8.76
N ASP A 285 13.95 13.55 8.52
CA ASP A 285 12.80 12.75 8.07
C ASP A 285 11.72 12.73 9.15
N ILE A 286 12.11 12.53 10.43
CA ILE A 286 11.18 12.59 11.58
C ILE A 286 10.54 13.99 11.71
N ALA A 287 11.33 15.06 11.55
CA ALA A 287 10.83 16.43 11.61
C ALA A 287 9.87 16.74 10.45
N ALA A 288 10.18 16.28 9.24
CA ALA A 288 9.32 16.41 8.07
C ALA A 288 7.99 15.67 8.27
N TYR A 289 8.04 14.44 8.79
CA TYR A 289 6.85 13.69 9.16
C TYR A 289 5.98 14.45 10.16
N ARG A 290 6.57 14.99 11.24
CA ARG A 290 5.83 15.78 12.24
C ARG A 290 5.15 17.00 11.64
N ARG A 291 5.85 17.77 10.80
CA ARG A 291 5.26 18.91 10.08
C ARG A 291 4.07 18.49 9.23
N SER A 292 4.16 17.34 8.57
CA SER A 292 3.09 16.85 7.69
C SER A 292 1.79 16.54 8.43
N LEU A 293 1.85 16.12 9.70
CA LEU A 293 0.65 15.84 10.49
C LEU A 293 -0.14 17.13 10.78
N VAL A 294 0.56 18.25 10.95
CA VAL A 294 -0.06 19.58 11.11
C VAL A 294 -0.74 20.01 9.81
N THR A 295 -0.06 19.83 8.67
CA THR A 295 -0.58 20.22 7.35
C THR A 295 -1.79 19.39 6.90
N LEU A 296 -1.85 18.10 7.26
CA LEU A 296 -2.96 17.22 6.89
C LEU A 296 -4.27 17.52 7.61
N GLY A 297 -4.33 18.55 8.45
CA GLY A 297 -5.57 18.93 9.13
C GLY A 297 -6.16 17.77 9.93
N MET A 298 -5.32 16.87 10.48
CA MET A 298 -5.73 15.94 11.53
C MET A 298 -5.95 16.72 12.82
N GLU A 299 -6.83 17.72 12.74
CA GLU A 299 -7.39 18.53 13.81
C GLU A 299 -8.40 17.67 14.54
N GLY A 300 -7.88 16.70 15.29
CA GLY A 300 -8.54 16.40 16.55
C GLY A 300 -8.43 17.63 17.46
N ASP A 301 -9.20 17.64 18.54
CA ASP A 301 -9.05 18.67 19.57
C ASP A 301 -7.59 18.70 20.11
N ALA A 302 -7.26 19.75 20.87
CA ALA A 302 -5.93 19.90 21.46
C ALA A 302 -5.49 18.66 22.30
N THR A 303 -6.45 17.89 22.80
CA THR A 303 -6.19 16.65 23.54
C THR A 303 -5.69 15.55 22.61
N PHE A 304 -6.35 15.33 21.48
CA PHE A 304 -5.93 14.37 20.46
C PHE A 304 -4.53 14.70 19.93
N GLN A 305 -4.29 15.97 19.61
CA GLN A 305 -2.97 16.42 19.14
C GLN A 305 -1.88 16.13 20.17
N ARG A 306 -2.10 16.51 21.43
CA ARG A 306 -1.18 16.23 22.54
C ARG A 306 -0.94 14.73 22.72
N GLN A 307 -1.97 13.90 22.60
CA GLN A 307 -1.85 12.44 22.68
C GLN A 307 -1.01 11.86 21.53
N GLN A 308 -1.16 12.39 20.31
CA GLN A 308 -0.33 11.99 19.16
C GLN A 308 1.14 12.41 19.34
N GLU A 309 1.39 13.60 19.87
CA GLU A 309 2.74 14.08 20.19
C GLU A 309 3.41 13.20 21.25
N LEU A 310 2.69 12.84 22.32
CA LEU A 310 3.19 11.96 23.38
C LEU A 310 3.67 10.60 22.83
N LEU A 311 2.94 10.02 21.86
CA LEU A 311 3.38 8.81 21.17
C LEU A 311 4.69 9.05 20.40
N LEU A 312 4.77 10.13 19.63
CA LEU A 312 5.87 10.41 18.72
C LEU A 312 7.17 10.85 19.40
N ASP A 313 7.10 11.47 20.57
CA ASP A 313 8.28 11.97 21.31
C ASP A 313 9.16 10.85 21.82
N LYS A 314 8.55 9.75 22.23
CA LYS A 314 9.25 8.55 22.72
C LYS A 314 9.11 7.36 21.77
N ALA A 315 8.72 7.61 20.52
CA ALA A 315 8.59 6.55 19.54
C ALA A 315 9.97 5.90 19.28
N PRO A 316 10.08 4.58 19.34
CA PRO A 316 11.30 3.88 18.95
C PRO A 316 11.37 3.82 17.42
N TYR A 317 11.77 4.93 16.79
CA TYR A 317 11.88 5.02 15.33
C TYR A 317 12.84 3.94 14.78
N PRO A 318 12.51 3.29 13.66
CA PRO A 318 13.39 2.34 13.02
C PRO A 318 14.72 2.99 12.60
N ARG A 319 15.80 2.21 12.55
CA ARG A 319 17.11 2.70 12.09
C ARG A 319 17.14 2.99 10.59
N THR A 320 16.31 2.29 9.83
CA THR A 320 16.22 2.37 8.37
C THR A 320 14.77 2.45 7.94
N MET A 321 14.53 3.12 6.82
CA MET A 321 13.27 3.10 6.09
C MET A 321 12.86 1.66 5.76
N PRO A 322 11.56 1.38 5.65
CA PRO A 322 11.10 0.10 5.15
C PRO A 322 11.52 -0.04 3.67
N ALA A 323 11.78 -1.26 3.21
CA ALA A 323 12.19 -1.53 1.83
C ALA A 323 11.19 -0.94 0.81
N TYR A 324 9.91 -0.95 1.17
CA TYR A 324 8.83 -0.36 0.39
C TYR A 324 7.63 -0.08 1.31
N THR A 325 6.73 0.79 0.86
CA THR A 325 5.50 1.16 1.57
C THR A 325 4.26 1.06 0.71
N ALA A 326 4.42 0.84 -0.60
CA ALA A 326 3.34 0.57 -1.53
C ALA A 326 3.85 -0.34 -2.67
N LEU A 327 2.92 -1.07 -3.28
CA LEU A 327 3.14 -1.79 -4.52
C LEU A 327 2.21 -1.18 -5.56
N LEU A 328 2.78 -0.67 -6.65
CA LEU A 328 2.01 -0.24 -7.79
C LEU A 328 2.09 -1.33 -8.85
N SER A 329 0.93 -1.74 -9.32
CA SER A 329 0.78 -2.70 -10.41
C SER A 329 0.19 -1.99 -11.61
N ASP A 330 0.86 -2.09 -12.74
CA ASP A 330 0.35 -1.79 -14.06
C ASP A 330 -0.16 -3.11 -14.70
N PRO A 331 -1.25 -3.13 -15.47
CA PRO A 331 -1.55 -4.25 -16.37
C PRO A 331 -0.35 -4.70 -17.24
N GLU A 332 0.65 -3.85 -17.53
CA GLU A 332 1.88 -4.21 -18.23
C GLU A 332 3.01 -4.79 -17.34
N GLY A 333 2.93 -4.68 -16.00
CA GLY A 333 4.04 -5.07 -15.11
C GLY A 333 4.01 -4.46 -13.70
N ILE A 334 4.92 -4.88 -12.80
CA ILE A 334 5.13 -4.15 -11.54
C ILE A 334 5.96 -2.93 -11.92
N SER A 335 5.39 -1.73 -11.84
CA SER A 335 6.12 -0.48 -11.97
C SER A 335 6.87 -0.17 -10.66
N GLY A 336 7.70 -1.12 -10.21
CA GLY A 336 8.42 -1.06 -8.93
C GLY A 336 7.52 -0.93 -7.69
N PRO A 337 8.07 -1.14 -6.48
CA PRO A 337 7.47 -0.56 -5.29
C PRO A 337 7.60 0.96 -5.41
N SER A 338 6.48 1.67 -5.39
CA SER A 338 6.56 3.10 -5.08
C SER A 338 6.87 3.23 -3.60
N ILE A 339 7.96 3.91 -3.28
CA ILE A 339 8.22 4.41 -1.93
C ILE A 339 7.23 5.57 -1.73
N HIS A 340 5.98 5.26 -1.41
CA HIS A 340 5.04 6.23 -0.88
C HIS A 340 5.25 6.29 0.63
N ALA A 341 6.28 7.02 1.05
CA ALA A 341 6.23 7.63 2.37
C ALA A 341 5.12 8.69 2.30
N GLY A 342 4.13 8.64 3.20
CA GLY A 342 3.31 9.82 3.48
C GLY A 342 4.20 11.02 3.83
N PRO A 343 3.63 12.23 3.94
CA PRO A 343 3.74 13.39 3.04
C PRO A 343 5.13 14.04 2.87
N ALA A 344 6.20 13.26 2.96
CA ALA A 344 7.56 13.74 2.78
C ALA A 344 8.31 12.80 1.82
N THR A 345 7.89 12.77 0.56
CA THR A 345 8.83 12.40 -0.51
C THR A 345 9.94 13.45 -0.49
N ARG A 346 11.20 13.01 -0.27
CA ARG A 346 12.35 13.78 -0.73
C ARG A 346 12.25 13.84 -2.25
N SER A 347 11.55 14.84 -2.79
CA SER A 347 11.86 15.29 -4.13
C SER A 347 13.28 15.85 -4.05
N ARG A 348 14.24 15.14 -4.63
CA ARG A 348 15.45 15.82 -5.10
C ARG A 348 14.95 16.76 -6.19
N GLN A 349 14.67 18.01 -5.84
CA GLN A 349 14.70 19.07 -6.84
C GLN A 349 16.11 19.05 -7.46
N PRO A 350 16.25 18.96 -8.79
CA PRO A 350 17.49 19.40 -9.41
C PRO A 350 17.66 20.88 -9.06
N GLY A 351 18.84 21.24 -8.57
CA GLY A 351 19.20 22.63 -8.31
C GLY A 351 19.01 23.49 -9.56
N ARG A 352 18.74 24.76 -9.29
CA ARG A 352 18.66 25.86 -10.27
C ARG A 352 19.84 25.86 -11.23
#